data_AF-A0AA96X4L0-F1
#
_entry.id   AF-A0AA96X4L0-F1
#
_cell.length_a   1.000
_cell.length_b   1.000
_cell.length_c   1.000
_cell.angle_alpha   90.00
_cell.angle_beta   90.00
_cell.angle_gamma   90.00
#
_symmetry.space_group_name_H-M   'P 1'
#
loop_
_entity.id
_entity.type
_entity.pdbx_description
1 polymer ?
#
loop_
_entity_poly.entity_id
_entity_poly.type
_entity_poly.pdbx_seq_one_letter_code
_entity_poly.pdbx_strand_id
1 'polypeptide(L)'
;MNNWLESDLAGTGAYSHWRFAQYHKPMFPHYSGKSDNPTLFNWWAQPFYDYAMNMVVESDTHLTKVTEVVAPSNSDFSTNETGGTVYVGEGSWGAPARSANDAKFWTIDMASIQQFKVIQVSFDQLTVRTAQFDNSASTLTREDRANNPLVLPENINWWSANRIGEAMVLAQNNVGRSVMLEDDTGNGELSLPVTDDTFISSRYSSSNFDNDSDGLLADGSDSTYGTLYSLIKFDLSNLSHCSTINSVEIEFNITNRSSNSYGIYLAESNWSEESATWDSVGGSTVLSQLFASFTPSSTGTQVVNLSSSGLLDSWLNNENTGLVIASLSGSDGVDISSQETGIAPALRVTADCSDSISEEVSQVASDDVFISSRKEDDNFDGDSDGLLADGSDLTYGTLYSLIRFDLSDLSCRQYIDATLELNVTNTSSNSYGIYMATQSWREESATWDSVGGSSILGLQVGSFIPSSTGRHLIDLGASGIVDSWLNDNNNGLVIASERGINGLDLSSKESGQSPLLTLQTLCN
;
A
#
# COMPACT_ATOMS: atom_id res chain seq x y z
N MET A 1 26.16 20.09 9.82
CA MET A 1 26.98 18.89 10.09
C MET A 1 26.42 17.65 9.38
N ASN A 2 25.35 17.79 8.58
CA ASN A 2 24.65 16.66 7.96
C ASN A 2 24.74 16.61 6.43
N ASN A 3 25.34 17.63 5.82
CA ASN A 3 25.45 17.77 4.36
C ASN A 3 26.22 16.61 3.72
N TRP A 4 27.05 15.89 4.47
CA TRP A 4 27.77 14.72 3.97
C TRP A 4 26.80 13.62 3.52
N LEU A 5 25.80 13.27 4.34
CA LEU A 5 24.85 12.21 4.01
C LEU A 5 24.03 12.58 2.77
N GLU A 6 23.53 13.81 2.73
CA GLU A 6 22.78 14.31 1.59
C GLU A 6 23.63 14.34 0.31
N SER A 7 24.89 14.75 0.42
CA SER A 7 25.83 14.72 -0.72
C SER A 7 26.14 13.29 -1.17
N ASP A 8 26.25 12.35 -0.24
CA ASP A 8 26.51 10.94 -0.53
C ASP A 8 25.31 10.28 -1.22
N LEU A 9 24.09 10.52 -0.71
CA LEU A 9 22.85 10.05 -1.32
C LEU A 9 22.63 10.65 -2.72
N ALA A 10 22.88 11.95 -2.89
CA ALA A 10 22.78 12.61 -4.19
C ALA A 10 23.83 12.09 -5.20
N GLY A 11 25.05 11.85 -4.74
CA GLY A 11 26.16 11.45 -5.60
C GLY A 11 26.22 9.95 -5.91
N THR A 12 25.70 9.10 -5.00
CA THR A 12 25.89 7.65 -5.09
C THR A 12 24.60 6.85 -5.03
N GLY A 13 23.48 7.45 -4.61
CA GLY A 13 22.21 6.77 -4.42
C GLY A 13 21.77 6.01 -5.67
N ALA A 14 21.89 6.62 -6.85
CA ALA A 14 21.49 6.00 -8.12
C ALA A 14 22.28 4.73 -8.50
N TYR A 15 23.45 4.48 -7.89
CA TYR A 15 24.22 3.25 -8.13
C TYR A 15 23.78 2.07 -7.25
N SER A 16 22.94 2.32 -6.25
CA SER A 16 22.39 1.30 -5.37
C SER A 16 20.94 1.04 -5.73
N HIS A 17 20.60 -0.24 -5.93
CA HIS A 17 19.22 -0.62 -6.19
C HIS A 17 18.39 -0.51 -4.90
N TRP A 18 18.80 -1.22 -3.85
CA TRP A 18 18.25 -1.08 -2.49
C TRP A 18 19.16 -0.20 -1.62
N ARG A 19 18.56 0.70 -0.85
CA ARG A 19 19.25 1.63 0.06
C ARG A 19 18.85 1.38 1.49
N PHE A 20 19.84 1.20 2.36
CA PHE A 20 19.65 0.98 3.79
C PHE A 20 20.38 2.05 4.60
N ALA A 21 19.75 2.47 5.70
CA ALA A 21 20.43 3.18 6.76
C ALA A 21 20.40 2.38 8.05
N GLN A 22 21.42 2.54 8.87
CA GLN A 22 21.44 2.04 10.24
C GLN A 22 22.00 3.14 11.14
N TYR A 23 21.30 3.43 12.22
CA TYR A 23 21.79 4.33 13.25
C TYR A 23 21.29 3.92 14.63
N HIS A 24 21.95 4.46 15.66
CA HIS A 24 21.78 3.94 17.00
C HIS A 24 20.46 4.39 17.65
N LYS A 25 20.18 5.70 17.67
CA LYS A 25 19.02 6.26 18.38
C LYS A 25 17.84 6.44 17.44
N PRO A 26 16.66 5.88 17.75
CA PRO A 26 15.50 6.03 16.89
C PRO A 26 15.03 7.50 16.84
N MET A 27 14.37 7.88 15.75
CA MET A 27 13.70 9.18 15.65
C MET A 27 12.51 9.26 16.61
N PHE A 28 11.73 8.18 16.67
CA PHE A 28 10.55 8.01 17.51
C PHE A 28 10.64 6.64 18.21
N PRO A 29 11.20 6.59 19.43
CA PRO A 29 11.28 5.37 20.22
C PRO A 29 9.89 4.79 20.51
N HIS A 30 9.77 3.46 20.64
CA HIS A 30 8.51 2.78 20.97
C HIS A 30 8.42 2.39 22.46
N TYR A 31 9.02 3.22 23.30
CA TYR A 31 9.01 3.07 24.76
C TYR A 31 8.84 4.43 25.40
N SER A 32 7.75 4.60 26.14
CA SER A 32 7.35 5.85 26.83
C SER A 32 8.43 6.43 27.75
N GLY A 33 9.39 5.62 28.22
CA GLY A 33 10.53 6.10 29.01
C GLY A 33 11.65 6.76 28.19
N LYS A 34 11.49 6.91 26.87
CA LYS A 34 12.42 7.61 25.98
C LYS A 34 11.70 8.70 25.20
N SER A 35 12.40 9.83 25.00
CA SER A 35 11.88 10.96 24.24
C SER A 35 12.18 10.81 22.76
N ASP A 36 11.25 11.32 21.94
CA ASP A 36 11.45 11.54 20.52
C ASP A 36 12.67 12.42 20.26
N ASN A 37 13.25 12.23 19.07
CA ASN A 37 14.44 12.91 18.64
C ASN A 37 14.17 13.77 17.39
N PRO A 38 13.50 14.93 17.56
CA PRO A 38 13.16 15.81 16.45
C PRO A 38 14.41 16.34 15.73
N THR A 39 15.58 16.31 16.39
CA THR A 39 16.84 16.69 15.74
C THR A 39 17.22 15.70 14.65
N LEU A 40 17.15 14.39 14.92
CA LEU A 40 17.44 13.36 13.90
C LEU A 40 16.39 13.34 12.81
N PHE A 41 15.11 13.48 13.18
CA PHE A 41 14.01 13.58 12.23
C PHE A 41 14.24 14.72 11.23
N ASN A 42 14.45 15.94 11.72
CA ASN A 42 14.72 17.13 10.91
C ASN A 42 16.00 17.01 10.06
N TRP A 43 16.91 16.13 10.43
CA TRP A 43 18.17 15.92 9.76
C TRP A 43 18.09 14.89 8.64
N TRP A 44 17.35 13.79 8.84
CA TRP A 44 17.45 12.61 7.97
C TRP A 44 16.15 12.19 7.32
N ALA A 45 14.99 12.47 7.90
CA ALA A 45 13.72 11.94 7.39
C ALA A 45 13.42 12.44 5.96
N GLN A 46 13.61 13.74 5.70
CA GLN A 46 13.39 14.30 4.36
C GLN A 46 14.43 13.81 3.34
N PRO A 47 15.75 13.85 3.60
CA PRO A 47 16.72 13.24 2.69
C PRO A 47 16.47 11.75 2.43
N PHE A 48 16.06 10.98 3.43
CA PHE A 48 15.71 9.57 3.23
C PHE A 48 14.55 9.41 2.25
N TYR A 49 13.51 10.23 2.35
CA TYR A 49 12.39 10.20 1.44
C TYR A 49 12.75 10.68 0.02
N ASP A 50 13.48 11.79 -0.08
CA ASP A 50 13.86 12.41 -1.36
C ASP A 50 14.81 11.53 -2.18
N TYR A 51 15.73 10.83 -1.51
CA TYR A 51 16.71 9.94 -2.13
C TYR A 51 16.33 8.46 -2.06
N ALA A 52 15.06 8.16 -1.82
CA ALA A 52 14.50 6.82 -1.86
C ALA A 52 15.29 5.80 -1.01
N MET A 53 15.51 6.15 0.26
CA MET A 53 15.96 5.23 1.29
C MET A 53 14.87 4.18 1.52
N ASN A 54 15.19 2.90 1.32
CA ASN A 54 14.16 1.86 1.31
C ASN A 54 13.82 1.39 2.72
N MET A 55 14.84 1.10 3.52
CA MET A 55 14.65 0.60 4.88
C MET A 55 15.71 1.13 5.83
N VAL A 56 15.28 1.44 7.05
CA VAL A 56 16.12 1.92 8.13
C VAL A 56 16.08 0.92 9.28
N VAL A 57 17.25 0.56 9.81
CA VAL A 57 17.37 -0.28 11.01
C VAL A 57 17.75 0.59 12.20
N GLU A 58 16.85 0.71 13.18
CA GLU A 58 17.05 1.50 14.40
C GLU A 58 17.45 0.61 15.60
N SER A 59 17.86 1.22 16.72
CA SER A 59 18.42 0.53 17.88
C SER A 59 18.06 1.21 19.21
N ASP A 60 18.86 1.00 20.27
CA ASP A 60 18.86 1.73 21.56
C ASP A 60 17.67 1.48 22.52
N THR A 61 16.44 1.26 22.03
CA THR A 61 15.27 1.11 22.92
C THR A 61 15.17 -0.25 23.61
N HIS A 62 15.74 -1.30 23.02
CA HIS A 62 15.65 -2.70 23.46
C HIS A 62 14.28 -3.34 23.26
N LEU A 63 13.74 -3.17 22.06
CA LEU A 63 12.55 -3.88 21.58
C LEU A 63 12.66 -4.11 20.07
N THR A 64 11.67 -4.77 19.48
CA THR A 64 11.46 -4.76 18.03
C THR A 64 10.26 -3.90 17.67
N LYS A 65 10.35 -3.28 16.50
CA LYS A 65 9.22 -2.68 15.79
C LYS A 65 9.30 -2.99 14.31
N VAL A 66 8.19 -2.81 13.62
CA VAL A 66 8.10 -2.66 12.17
C VAL A 66 7.07 -1.56 11.91
N THR A 67 7.34 -0.68 10.95
CA THR A 67 6.46 0.44 10.60
C THR A 67 5.78 0.22 9.27
N GLU A 68 4.78 1.04 9.03
CA GLU A 68 4.27 1.35 7.70
C GLU A 68 5.39 1.80 6.76
N VAL A 69 5.06 1.82 5.47
CA VAL A 69 5.77 2.68 4.54
C VAL A 69 5.42 4.12 4.86
N VAL A 70 6.41 4.91 5.30
CA VAL A 70 6.17 6.27 5.77
C VAL A 70 6.89 7.34 4.95
N ALA A 71 6.31 8.54 4.96
CA ALA A 71 6.89 9.78 4.47
C ALA A 71 6.94 10.83 5.60
N PRO A 72 7.96 11.70 5.63
CA PRO A 72 7.98 12.81 6.57
C PRO A 72 6.84 13.80 6.28
N SER A 73 6.10 14.19 7.30
CA SER A 73 5.00 15.15 7.25
C SER A 73 5.06 16.08 8.45
N ASN A 74 5.41 17.34 8.23
CA ASN A 74 5.63 18.34 9.28
C ASN A 74 6.70 17.88 10.30
N SER A 75 6.29 17.53 11.52
CA SER A 75 7.16 17.10 12.63
C SER A 75 7.03 15.62 12.96
N ASP A 76 6.32 14.85 12.14
CA ASP A 76 6.05 13.42 12.34
C ASP A 76 6.11 12.69 10.98
N PHE A 77 5.93 11.38 10.99
CA PHE A 77 5.66 10.60 9.79
C PHE A 77 4.17 10.59 9.47
N SER A 78 3.84 10.39 8.19
CA SER A 78 2.52 9.94 7.73
C SER A 78 2.68 8.63 6.98
N THR A 79 1.66 7.79 7.00
CA THR A 79 1.59 6.61 6.14
C THR A 79 1.54 7.04 4.67
N ASN A 80 2.17 6.26 3.79
CA ASN A 80 2.22 6.57 2.36
C ASN A 80 2.23 5.28 1.52
N GLU A 81 1.07 4.92 1.00
CA GLU A 81 0.87 3.75 0.13
C GLU A 81 1.58 3.88 -1.22
N THR A 82 1.80 5.11 -1.70
CA THR A 82 2.48 5.34 -2.99
C THR A 82 4.01 5.21 -2.91
N GLY A 83 4.55 5.04 -1.70
CA GLY A 83 5.94 4.67 -1.47
C GLY A 83 6.70 5.63 -0.57
N GLY A 84 7.66 5.07 0.18
CA GLY A 84 8.43 5.80 1.19
C GLY A 84 9.55 4.96 1.78
N THR A 85 9.78 5.12 3.08
CA THR A 85 10.81 4.42 3.85
C THR A 85 10.17 3.59 4.95
N VAL A 86 10.67 2.38 5.19
CA VAL A 86 10.24 1.53 6.31
C VAL A 86 11.30 1.53 7.42
N TYR A 87 10.88 1.56 8.68
CA TYR A 87 11.77 1.53 9.84
C TYR A 87 11.55 0.23 10.61
N VAL A 88 12.65 -0.47 10.94
CA VAL A 88 12.59 -1.77 11.62
C VAL A 88 13.57 -1.86 12.79
N GLY A 89 13.12 -2.57 13.83
CA GLY A 89 13.89 -2.85 15.04
C GLY A 89 14.16 -1.62 15.91
N GLU A 90 14.40 -1.84 17.21
CA GLU A 90 14.97 -0.84 18.11
C GLU A 90 15.97 -1.48 19.10
N GLY A 91 16.71 -2.49 18.61
CA GLY A 91 17.95 -2.98 19.23
C GLY A 91 17.79 -3.84 20.48
N SER A 92 17.35 -5.10 20.34
CA SER A 92 17.17 -6.06 21.44
C SER A 92 18.08 -7.31 21.35
N TRP A 93 19.35 -7.11 20.99
CA TRP A 93 20.37 -8.18 20.94
C TRP A 93 21.13 -8.34 22.27
N GLY A 94 20.41 -8.68 23.35
CA GLY A 94 20.99 -9.18 24.60
C GLY A 94 20.98 -8.22 25.80
N ALA A 95 20.69 -6.94 25.61
CA ALA A 95 20.25 -6.11 26.72
C ALA A 95 18.80 -6.46 27.11
N PRO A 96 18.39 -6.27 28.39
CA PRO A 96 17.02 -6.57 28.80
C PRO A 96 16.01 -5.82 27.95
N ALA A 97 15.05 -6.57 27.40
CA ALA A 97 13.95 -6.00 26.65
C ALA A 97 13.18 -4.98 27.50
N ARG A 98 12.81 -3.87 26.89
CA ARG A 98 11.95 -2.85 27.50
C ARG A 98 10.51 -3.01 27.01
N SER A 99 9.57 -2.49 27.79
CA SER A 99 8.17 -2.43 27.41
C SER A 99 8.03 -1.77 26.04
N ALA A 100 7.26 -2.41 25.18
CA ALA A 100 6.74 -1.84 23.96
C ALA A 100 5.38 -1.21 24.34
N ASN A 101 5.36 0.09 24.66
CA ASN A 101 4.17 0.75 25.24
C ASN A 101 4.02 2.22 24.83
N ASP A 102 4.45 2.52 23.61
CA ASP A 102 4.40 3.87 23.02
C ASP A 102 4.37 3.72 21.50
N ALA A 103 3.35 3.00 21.03
CA ALA A 103 3.14 2.81 19.60
C ALA A 103 2.85 4.16 18.94
N LYS A 104 3.14 4.24 17.65
CA LYS A 104 2.79 5.38 16.81
C LYS A 104 1.72 4.91 15.85
N PHE A 105 0.88 5.83 15.36
CA PHE A 105 -0.21 5.46 14.45
C PHE A 105 0.30 4.80 13.15
N TRP A 106 1.58 5.01 12.79
CA TRP A 106 2.27 4.39 11.66
C TRP A 106 3.08 3.13 12.04
N THR A 107 2.90 2.60 13.24
CA THR A 107 3.52 1.34 13.69
C THR A 107 2.66 0.17 13.24
N ILE A 108 3.25 -0.79 12.51
CA ILE A 108 2.57 -2.04 12.16
C ILE A 108 2.48 -2.93 13.39
N ASP A 109 3.63 -3.16 14.03
CA ASP A 109 3.68 -3.93 15.26
C ASP A 109 4.98 -3.67 16.03
N MET A 110 4.97 -3.97 17.31
CA MET A 110 6.09 -3.82 18.24
C MET A 110 6.01 -4.83 19.37
N ALA A 111 7.17 -5.34 19.79
CA ALA A 111 7.22 -6.36 20.84
C ALA A 111 8.47 -6.24 21.73
N SER A 112 8.27 -6.51 23.01
CA SER A 112 9.32 -6.60 24.04
C SER A 112 10.00 -7.98 24.00
N ILE A 113 10.73 -8.27 22.91
CA ILE A 113 11.41 -9.55 22.68
C ILE A 113 12.89 -9.39 22.34
N GLN A 114 13.69 -10.43 22.62
CA GLN A 114 15.07 -10.52 22.17
C GLN A 114 15.10 -11.04 20.71
N GLN A 115 15.71 -10.28 19.80
CA GLN A 115 15.69 -10.64 18.37
C GLN A 115 16.89 -10.13 17.58
N PHE A 116 17.04 -10.67 16.36
CA PHE A 116 17.80 -10.07 15.28
C PHE A 116 16.97 -10.04 13.99
N LYS A 117 17.25 -9.08 13.11
CA LYS A 117 16.60 -8.97 11.80
C LYS A 117 17.31 -9.86 10.78
N VAL A 118 16.53 -10.58 9.99
CA VAL A 118 16.99 -11.33 8.81
C VAL A 118 16.46 -10.62 7.58
N ILE A 119 17.38 -10.14 6.74
CA ILE A 119 17.06 -9.35 5.56
C ILE A 119 17.57 -10.13 4.34
N GLN A 120 16.64 -10.58 3.50
CA GLN A 120 16.92 -11.23 2.22
C GLN A 120 16.69 -10.20 1.11
N VAL A 121 17.68 -10.03 0.24
CA VAL A 121 17.67 -8.99 -0.80
C VAL A 121 17.84 -9.67 -2.15
N SER A 122 16.85 -9.50 -3.02
CA SER A 122 16.97 -9.80 -4.45
C SER A 122 17.02 -8.47 -5.23
N PHE A 123 16.96 -8.54 -6.56
CA PHE A 123 16.82 -7.33 -7.36
C PHE A 123 15.42 -6.74 -7.10
N ASP A 124 14.37 -7.47 -7.43
CA ASP A 124 12.99 -6.94 -7.40
C ASP A 124 12.37 -6.85 -6.00
N GLN A 125 12.95 -7.53 -5.00
CA GLN A 125 12.29 -7.72 -3.71
C GLN A 125 13.25 -7.67 -2.52
N LEU A 126 12.74 -7.12 -1.41
CA LEU A 126 13.35 -7.11 -0.10
C LEU A 126 12.43 -7.82 0.88
N THR A 127 12.88 -8.91 1.50
CA THR A 127 12.12 -9.59 2.57
C THR A 127 12.79 -9.41 3.91
N VAL A 128 12.02 -8.95 4.90
CA VAL A 128 12.48 -8.65 6.26
C VAL A 128 11.72 -9.54 7.24
N ARG A 129 12.47 -10.33 8.01
CA ARG A 129 11.95 -11.18 9.09
C ARG A 129 12.60 -10.81 10.43
N THR A 130 11.93 -11.16 11.51
CA THR A 130 12.43 -10.95 12.87
C THR A 130 12.59 -12.29 13.58
N ALA A 131 13.83 -12.73 13.79
CA ALA A 131 14.10 -13.99 14.46
C ALA A 131 14.15 -13.80 15.98
N GLN A 132 13.30 -14.52 16.71
CA GLN A 132 13.32 -14.54 18.17
C GLN A 132 14.47 -15.42 18.69
N PHE A 133 15.01 -15.08 19.85
CA PHE A 133 16.10 -15.87 20.44
C PHE A 133 15.54 -17.11 21.14
N ASP A 134 15.81 -18.27 20.55
CA ASP A 134 15.64 -19.56 21.21
C ASP A 134 16.65 -20.61 20.68
N ASN A 135 16.33 -21.89 20.84
CA ASN A 135 17.15 -23.01 20.40
C ASN A 135 16.47 -23.92 19.36
N SER A 136 15.44 -23.44 18.65
CA SER A 136 14.66 -24.26 17.71
C SER A 136 15.30 -24.38 16.32
N ALA A 137 16.06 -23.36 15.90
CA ALA A 137 16.62 -23.28 14.56
C ALA A 137 17.62 -24.41 14.24
N SER A 138 17.52 -24.97 13.03
CA SER A 138 18.48 -25.96 12.55
C SER A 138 19.84 -25.32 12.19
N THR A 139 20.88 -26.13 12.00
CA THR A 139 22.18 -25.64 11.52
C THR A 139 22.22 -25.66 10.01
N LEU A 140 22.67 -24.56 9.42
CA LEU A 140 22.85 -24.43 7.98
C LEU A 140 24.35 -24.42 7.64
N THR A 141 24.77 -25.19 6.63
CA THR A 141 26.19 -25.32 6.31
C THR A 141 26.66 -24.18 5.41
N ARG A 142 27.99 -23.95 5.37
CA ARG A 142 28.57 -23.00 4.42
C ARG A 142 28.29 -23.40 2.95
N GLU A 143 28.20 -24.69 2.67
CA GLU A 143 27.92 -25.20 1.31
C GLU A 143 26.48 -24.88 0.89
N ASP A 144 25.51 -25.03 1.80
CA ASP A 144 24.11 -24.65 1.55
C ASP A 144 23.99 -23.17 1.18
N ARG A 145 24.65 -22.28 1.95
CA ARG A 145 24.69 -20.84 1.66
C ARG A 145 25.41 -20.49 0.37
N ALA A 146 26.44 -21.25 -0.01
CA ALA A 146 27.14 -21.04 -1.26
C ALA A 146 26.28 -21.42 -2.48
N ASN A 147 25.43 -22.45 -2.33
CA ASN A 147 24.50 -22.89 -3.36
C ASN A 147 23.26 -21.98 -3.45
N ASN A 148 22.77 -21.47 -2.33
CA ASN A 148 21.66 -20.52 -2.27
C ASN A 148 21.97 -19.41 -1.24
N PRO A 149 22.34 -18.19 -1.67
CA PRO A 149 22.68 -17.11 -0.74
C PRO A 149 21.49 -16.68 0.15
N LEU A 150 20.27 -16.96 -0.27
CA LEU A 150 19.04 -16.63 0.44
C LEU A 150 18.52 -17.77 1.34
N VAL A 151 19.16 -18.95 1.37
CA VAL A 151 18.65 -20.05 2.21
C VAL A 151 18.67 -19.69 3.70
N LEU A 152 17.60 -20.03 4.41
CA LEU A 152 17.45 -19.86 5.85
C LEU A 152 17.45 -21.23 6.54
N PRO A 153 17.96 -21.31 7.78
CA PRO A 153 17.73 -22.47 8.63
C PRO A 153 16.24 -22.78 8.80
N GLU A 154 15.91 -24.06 8.90
CA GLU A 154 14.57 -24.52 9.25
C GLU A 154 14.28 -24.26 10.73
N ASN A 155 12.99 -24.21 11.10
CA ASN A 155 12.51 -24.10 12.47
C ASN A 155 13.02 -22.85 13.21
N ILE A 156 13.32 -21.76 12.49
CA ILE A 156 13.54 -20.47 13.15
C ILE A 156 12.22 -20.02 13.76
N ASN A 157 12.26 -19.61 15.03
CA ASN A 157 11.14 -18.97 15.68
C ASN A 157 11.01 -17.53 15.19
N TRP A 158 10.18 -17.33 14.19
CA TRP A 158 9.87 -16.01 13.66
C TRP A 158 8.88 -15.30 14.58
N TRP A 159 9.10 -14.02 14.80
CA TRP A 159 8.05 -13.16 15.32
C TRP A 159 7.08 -12.88 14.19
N SER A 160 5.83 -13.31 14.39
CA SER A 160 4.71 -12.97 13.53
C SER A 160 4.16 -11.62 13.97
N ALA A 161 4.39 -10.60 13.17
CA ALA A 161 3.88 -9.25 13.41
C ALA A 161 2.44 -9.13 12.90
N ASN A 162 1.66 -8.30 13.57
CA ASN A 162 0.32 -7.94 13.12
C ASN A 162 0.35 -7.46 11.66
N ARG A 163 -0.68 -7.83 10.90
CA ARG A 163 -0.86 -7.58 9.44
C ARG A 163 0.14 -8.20 8.45
N ILE A 164 1.42 -8.33 8.78
CA ILE A 164 2.48 -8.79 7.85
C ILE A 164 3.00 -10.20 8.13
N GLY A 165 2.46 -10.87 9.15
CA GLY A 165 2.89 -12.20 9.53
C GLY A 165 4.38 -12.28 9.88
N GLU A 166 5.03 -13.38 9.48
CA GLU A 166 6.45 -13.61 9.79
C GLU A 166 7.40 -12.77 8.92
N ALA A 167 6.92 -12.23 7.80
CA ALA A 167 7.75 -11.65 6.76
C ALA A 167 7.13 -10.40 6.14
N MET A 168 7.79 -9.26 6.35
CA MET A 168 7.52 -8.07 5.56
C MET A 168 8.18 -8.20 4.20
N VAL A 169 7.39 -8.07 3.13
CA VAL A 169 7.88 -8.09 1.76
C VAL A 169 7.76 -6.68 1.18
N LEU A 170 8.85 -6.16 0.62
CA LEU A 170 8.92 -4.83 0.03
C LEU A 170 9.34 -4.92 -1.43
N ALA A 171 8.71 -4.10 -2.27
CA ALA A 171 9.12 -3.81 -3.64
C ALA A 171 9.48 -2.32 -3.77
N GLN A 172 9.82 -1.88 -4.98
CA GLN A 172 10.11 -0.48 -5.28
C GLN A 172 9.08 0.09 -6.24
N ASN A 173 8.68 1.35 -6.03
CA ASN A 173 7.91 2.10 -7.03
C ASN A 173 8.82 2.66 -8.13
N ASN A 174 8.23 3.35 -9.11
CA ASN A 174 8.94 3.93 -10.27
C ASN A 174 10.04 4.96 -9.91
N VAL A 175 10.04 5.49 -8.68
CA VAL A 175 11.08 6.40 -8.16
C VAL A 175 12.02 5.73 -7.15
N GLY A 176 11.96 4.40 -7.04
CA GLY A 176 12.85 3.58 -6.21
C GLY A 176 12.52 3.55 -4.71
N ARG A 177 11.37 4.10 -4.29
CA ARG A 177 10.93 4.09 -2.87
C ARG A 177 10.27 2.76 -2.54
N SER A 178 10.35 2.35 -1.27
CA SER A 178 9.71 1.12 -0.83
C SER A 178 8.20 1.23 -0.92
N VAL A 179 7.57 0.17 -1.43
CA VAL A 179 6.15 -0.12 -1.27
C VAL A 179 6.03 -1.48 -0.57
N MET A 180 5.02 -1.65 0.26
CA MET A 180 4.77 -2.93 0.92
C MET A 180 4.01 -3.82 -0.04
N LEU A 181 4.52 -5.02 -0.28
CA LEU A 181 3.72 -6.05 -0.92
C LEU A 181 2.86 -6.67 0.18
N GLU A 182 1.55 -6.70 -0.04
CA GLU A 182 0.66 -7.47 0.82
C GLU A 182 1.03 -8.95 0.73
N ASP A 183 0.88 -9.67 1.85
CA ASP A 183 1.43 -11.00 1.99
C ASP A 183 0.69 -12.00 1.08
N ASP A 184 1.36 -12.36 -0.02
CA ASP A 184 1.04 -13.47 -0.93
C ASP A 184 1.31 -14.85 -0.26
N THR A 185 1.35 -14.92 1.09
CA THR A 185 1.23 -16.20 1.78
C THR A 185 -0.22 -16.65 1.62
N GLY A 186 -0.48 -17.41 0.54
CA GLY A 186 -1.79 -17.93 0.10
C GLY A 186 -2.56 -18.81 1.09
N ASN A 187 -2.75 -18.33 2.31
CA ASN A 187 -3.69 -18.82 3.31
C ASN A 187 -4.82 -17.81 3.57
N GLY A 188 -4.78 -16.62 2.97
CA GLY A 188 -5.86 -15.63 3.09
C GLY A 188 -6.06 -15.09 4.50
N GLU A 189 -5.04 -15.11 5.37
CA GLU A 189 -5.15 -14.60 6.74
C GLU A 189 -4.79 -13.10 6.80
N LEU A 190 -5.81 -12.25 6.89
CA LEU A 190 -5.71 -10.80 7.11
C LEU A 190 -5.72 -10.50 8.61
N SER A 191 -4.95 -9.51 9.04
CA SER A 191 -5.05 -8.94 10.40
C SER A 191 -5.40 -7.47 10.27
N LEU A 192 -6.64 -7.14 10.63
CA LEU A 192 -7.23 -5.83 10.48
C LEU A 192 -6.90 -4.96 11.69
N PRO A 193 -6.34 -3.75 11.49
CA PRO A 193 -5.90 -2.89 12.56
C PRO A 193 -7.11 -2.26 13.26
N VAL A 194 -6.90 -1.89 14.52
CA VAL A 194 -7.83 -1.03 15.25
C VAL A 194 -7.74 0.40 14.70
N THR A 195 -8.90 1.00 14.43
CA THR A 195 -9.04 2.39 13.96
C THR A 195 -9.47 3.34 15.06
N ASP A 196 -10.23 2.84 16.02
CA ASP A 196 -10.68 3.58 17.21
C ASP A 196 -10.68 2.58 18.37
N ASP A 197 -10.07 2.90 19.50
CA ASP A 197 -10.33 2.19 20.76
C ASP A 197 -10.40 3.13 21.97
N THR A 198 -11.24 2.82 22.95
CA THR A 198 -11.27 3.59 24.21
C THR A 198 -12.08 2.82 25.26
N PHE A 199 -12.11 3.29 26.50
CA PHE A 199 -13.11 2.85 27.46
C PHE A 199 -14.02 3.99 27.93
N ILE A 200 -15.20 3.62 28.42
CA ILE A 200 -16.18 4.56 28.95
C ILE A 200 -16.59 4.18 30.36
N SER A 201 -16.81 5.18 31.21
CA SER A 201 -17.13 5.02 32.64
C SER A 201 -18.49 5.62 32.99
N SER A 202 -19.37 4.81 33.58
CA SER A 202 -20.68 5.29 34.07
C SER A 202 -20.60 6.33 35.17
N ARG A 203 -19.51 6.35 35.94
CA ARG A 203 -19.31 7.31 37.02
C ARG A 203 -18.73 8.63 36.52
N TYR A 204 -17.85 8.55 35.52
CA TYR A 204 -17.25 9.71 34.86
C TYR A 204 -17.92 9.89 33.50
N SER A 205 -19.24 10.13 33.53
CA SER A 205 -20.08 9.87 32.36
C SER A 205 -19.82 10.77 31.15
N SER A 206 -19.26 11.95 31.40
CA SER A 206 -18.89 12.94 30.38
C SER A 206 -17.40 12.95 30.05
N SER A 207 -16.61 12.08 30.67
CA SER A 207 -15.19 11.94 30.37
C SER A 207 -14.99 11.02 29.17
N ASN A 208 -14.02 11.41 28.34
CA ASN A 208 -13.44 10.58 27.30
C ASN A 208 -12.07 10.08 27.82
N PHE A 209 -11.76 8.82 27.56
CA PHE A 209 -10.55 8.14 28.05
C PHE A 209 -9.67 7.65 26.89
N ASP A 210 -9.74 8.31 25.74
CA ASP A 210 -8.73 8.19 24.68
C ASP A 210 -7.33 8.44 25.30
N ASN A 211 -6.36 7.62 24.89
CA ASN A 211 -4.96 7.70 25.30
C ASN A 211 -4.73 7.57 26.83
N ASP A 212 -5.64 6.89 27.53
CA ASP A 212 -5.45 6.58 28.94
C ASP A 212 -4.30 5.57 29.11
N SER A 213 -3.41 5.83 30.07
CA SER A 213 -2.22 5.02 30.30
C SER A 213 -2.51 3.60 30.80
N ASP A 214 -3.72 3.35 31.31
CA ASP A 214 -4.15 2.03 31.76
C ASP A 214 -4.66 1.14 30.60
N GLY A 215 -4.80 1.71 29.39
CA GLY A 215 -5.27 1.02 28.19
C GLY A 215 -6.79 0.89 28.17
N LEU A 216 -7.29 -0.25 27.71
CA LEU A 216 -8.72 -0.56 27.62
C LEU A 216 -9.20 -1.29 28.86
N LEU A 217 -10.19 -0.71 29.54
CA LEU A 217 -10.75 -1.25 30.78
C LEU A 217 -12.20 -1.71 30.58
N ALA A 218 -12.52 -2.89 31.10
CA ALA A 218 -13.90 -3.37 31.19
C ALA A 218 -14.17 -3.96 32.57
N ASP A 219 -15.28 -3.57 33.20
CA ASP A 219 -15.64 -3.99 34.55
C ASP A 219 -17.14 -3.82 34.84
N GLY A 220 -17.67 -4.64 35.73
CA GLY A 220 -18.98 -4.39 36.32
C GLY A 220 -18.95 -3.21 37.30
N SER A 221 -20.13 -2.81 37.78
CA SER A 221 -20.23 -1.58 38.58
C SER A 221 -19.47 -1.67 39.91
N ASP A 222 -18.52 -0.75 40.11
CA ASP A 222 -17.76 -0.62 41.35
C ASP A 222 -17.84 0.80 41.96
N SER A 223 -17.08 1.06 43.03
CA SER A 223 -17.02 2.39 43.67
C SER A 223 -15.97 3.34 43.10
N THR A 224 -15.16 2.92 42.12
CA THR A 224 -14.04 3.70 41.58
C THR A 224 -14.43 4.34 40.26
N TYR A 225 -14.87 3.53 39.30
CA TYR A 225 -15.25 3.91 37.95
C TYR A 225 -16.72 3.57 37.62
N GLY A 226 -17.43 2.90 38.53
CA GLY A 226 -18.75 2.38 38.21
C GLY A 226 -18.62 1.26 37.18
N THR A 227 -19.60 1.11 36.29
CA THR A 227 -19.46 0.21 35.14
C THR A 227 -18.51 0.78 34.10
N LEU A 228 -17.64 -0.08 33.57
CA LEU A 228 -16.67 0.21 32.52
C LEU A 228 -16.93 -0.67 31.30
N TYR A 229 -16.97 -0.06 30.11
CA TYR A 229 -16.99 -0.78 28.84
C TYR A 229 -15.80 -0.36 27.99
N SER A 230 -15.14 -1.32 27.33
CA SER A 230 -14.17 -1.02 26.28
C SER A 230 -14.87 -1.02 24.92
N LEU A 231 -14.53 -0.08 24.07
CA LEU A 231 -15.03 0.10 22.71
C LEU A 231 -13.86 -0.10 21.75
N ILE A 232 -14.04 -0.89 20.69
CA ILE A 232 -12.98 -1.20 19.72
C ILE A 232 -13.58 -1.23 18.32
N LYS A 233 -12.97 -0.53 17.36
CA LYS A 233 -13.35 -0.55 15.95
C LYS A 233 -12.14 -0.89 15.08
N PHE A 234 -12.39 -1.52 13.94
CA PHE A 234 -11.35 -1.98 13.02
C PHE A 234 -11.50 -1.37 11.64
N ASP A 235 -10.40 -1.25 10.90
CA ASP A 235 -10.44 -0.95 9.47
C ASP A 235 -10.81 -2.20 8.67
N LEU A 236 -11.82 -2.09 7.80
CA LEU A 236 -12.28 -3.18 6.93
C LEU A 236 -11.90 -2.96 5.46
N SER A 237 -11.15 -1.90 5.15
CA SER A 237 -10.72 -1.55 3.79
C SER A 237 -10.13 -2.75 3.04
N ASN A 238 -9.28 -3.53 3.71
CA ASN A 238 -8.63 -4.71 3.12
C ASN A 238 -9.56 -5.92 2.88
N LEU A 239 -10.85 -5.84 3.27
CA LEU A 239 -11.83 -6.89 3.00
C LEU A 239 -12.68 -6.64 1.75
N SER A 240 -12.62 -5.46 1.12
CA SER A 240 -13.51 -5.11 -0.01
C SER A 240 -13.34 -6.01 -1.24
N HIS A 241 -12.20 -6.71 -1.33
CA HIS A 241 -11.85 -7.60 -2.43
C HIS A 241 -12.01 -9.09 -2.09
N CYS A 242 -12.45 -9.41 -0.88
CA CYS A 242 -12.55 -10.79 -0.43
C CYS A 242 -13.91 -11.42 -0.78
N SER A 243 -13.88 -12.65 -1.29
CA SER A 243 -15.06 -13.35 -1.81
C SER A 243 -15.72 -14.27 -0.79
N THR A 244 -14.95 -14.84 0.13
CA THR A 244 -15.44 -15.76 1.17
C THR A 244 -14.69 -15.53 2.49
N ILE A 245 -15.40 -15.38 3.61
CA ILE A 245 -14.78 -15.38 4.95
C ILE A 245 -14.77 -16.80 5.51
N ASN A 246 -13.58 -17.32 5.82
CA ASN A 246 -13.36 -18.65 6.40
C ASN A 246 -13.33 -18.62 7.95
N SER A 247 -12.66 -17.64 8.53
CA SER A 247 -12.54 -17.49 9.98
C SER A 247 -12.47 -16.02 10.39
N VAL A 248 -12.96 -15.72 11.59
CA VAL A 248 -12.84 -14.40 12.24
C VAL A 248 -12.48 -14.64 13.68
N GLU A 249 -11.36 -14.08 14.13
CA GLU A 249 -10.88 -14.15 15.51
C GLU A 249 -10.45 -12.77 15.96
N ILE A 250 -10.78 -12.41 17.21
CA ILE A 250 -10.25 -11.21 17.83
C ILE A 250 -9.13 -11.58 18.79
N GLU A 251 -8.03 -10.85 18.71
CA GLU A 251 -6.87 -10.98 19.57
C GLU A 251 -6.78 -9.77 20.51
N PHE A 252 -6.55 -10.05 21.80
CA PHE A 252 -6.32 -9.06 22.84
C PHE A 252 -4.99 -9.35 23.54
N ASN A 253 -4.30 -8.32 24.00
CA ASN A 253 -3.23 -8.49 24.98
C ASN A 253 -3.72 -8.14 26.40
N ILE A 254 -3.94 -9.15 27.23
CA ILE A 254 -4.41 -8.97 28.61
C ILE A 254 -3.25 -8.50 29.50
N THR A 255 -3.36 -7.29 30.06
CA THR A 255 -2.37 -6.71 30.98
C THR A 255 -2.74 -6.97 32.44
N ASN A 256 -4.03 -7.10 32.75
CA ASN A 256 -4.54 -7.52 34.06
C ASN A 256 -5.65 -8.56 33.90
N ARG A 257 -5.45 -9.71 34.54
CA ARG A 257 -6.34 -10.87 34.44
C ARG A 257 -7.55 -10.71 35.37
N SER A 258 -8.65 -11.37 35.01
CA SER A 258 -9.87 -11.41 35.81
C SER A 258 -10.37 -12.84 36.01
N SER A 259 -11.08 -13.06 37.10
CA SER A 259 -11.85 -14.28 37.33
C SER A 259 -13.27 -14.25 36.73
N ASN A 260 -13.72 -13.09 36.26
CA ASN A 260 -15.03 -12.88 35.66
C ASN A 260 -15.04 -13.19 34.16
N SER A 261 -16.24 -13.43 33.64
CA SER A 261 -16.48 -13.57 32.20
C SER A 261 -16.91 -12.24 31.58
N TYR A 262 -16.44 -12.00 30.37
CA TYR A 262 -16.69 -10.79 29.59
C TYR A 262 -17.37 -11.15 28.28
N GLY A 263 -18.36 -10.37 27.89
CA GLY A 263 -19.05 -10.48 26.62
C GLY A 263 -18.45 -9.53 25.59
N ILE A 264 -18.45 -9.98 24.34
CA ILE A 264 -18.09 -9.20 23.15
C ILE A 264 -19.37 -8.92 22.41
N TYR A 265 -19.80 -7.67 22.42
CA TYR A 265 -21.07 -7.23 21.84
C TYR A 265 -20.84 -6.41 20.58
N LEU A 266 -21.78 -6.44 19.64
CA LEU A 266 -21.91 -5.40 18.62
C LEU A 266 -22.32 -4.08 19.29
N ALA A 267 -21.66 -2.98 18.93
CA ALA A 267 -22.11 -1.66 19.35
C ALA A 267 -23.38 -1.26 18.58
N GLU A 268 -24.39 -0.75 19.28
CA GLU A 268 -25.68 -0.35 18.69
C GLU A 268 -25.56 0.87 17.75
N SER A 269 -24.57 1.72 17.92
CA SER A 269 -24.41 2.96 17.14
C SER A 269 -22.94 3.26 16.88
N ASN A 270 -22.66 3.96 15.79
CA ASN A 270 -21.31 4.42 15.47
C ASN A 270 -20.83 5.45 16.51
N TRP A 271 -19.51 5.51 16.69
CA TRP A 271 -18.81 6.32 17.67
C TRP A 271 -17.42 6.66 17.14
N SER A 272 -16.71 7.59 17.77
CA SER A 272 -15.30 7.85 17.46
C SER A 272 -14.52 7.92 18.76
N GLU A 273 -13.27 7.49 18.72
CA GLU A 273 -12.37 7.47 19.87
C GLU A 273 -12.29 8.84 20.54
N GLU A 274 -12.08 9.92 19.78
CA GLU A 274 -11.93 11.29 20.29
C GLU A 274 -13.17 11.85 21.01
N SER A 275 -14.35 11.22 20.90
CA SER A 275 -15.62 11.76 21.38
C SER A 275 -16.50 10.80 22.18
N ALA A 276 -16.12 9.53 22.27
CA ALA A 276 -16.88 8.53 23.00
C ALA A 276 -16.84 8.82 24.51
N THR A 277 -18.02 8.84 25.12
CA THR A 277 -18.24 9.01 26.55
C THR A 277 -19.39 8.11 26.98
N TRP A 278 -19.57 7.87 28.27
CA TRP A 278 -20.73 7.10 28.72
C TRP A 278 -22.06 7.79 28.39
N ASP A 279 -22.12 9.12 28.43
CA ASP A 279 -23.33 9.88 28.12
C ASP A 279 -23.67 9.84 26.61
N SER A 280 -22.67 9.67 25.73
CA SER A 280 -22.89 9.57 24.28
C SER A 280 -23.21 8.15 23.82
N VAL A 281 -22.50 7.15 24.34
CA VAL A 281 -22.54 5.77 23.83
C VAL A 281 -22.58 4.72 24.93
N GLY A 282 -22.83 5.05 26.19
CA GLY A 282 -22.85 4.09 27.31
C GLY A 282 -24.22 3.48 27.62
N GLY A 283 -24.27 2.78 28.76
CA GLY A 283 -25.50 2.17 29.28
C GLY A 283 -25.91 0.89 28.56
N SER A 284 -27.07 0.34 28.91
CA SER A 284 -27.54 -0.94 28.33
C SER A 284 -27.89 -0.85 26.85
N THR A 285 -28.03 0.36 26.31
CA THR A 285 -28.41 0.62 24.91
C THR A 285 -27.26 0.45 23.94
N VAL A 286 -26.00 0.51 24.39
CA VAL A 286 -24.85 0.28 23.50
C VAL A 286 -24.62 -1.20 23.21
N LEU A 287 -25.05 -2.08 24.12
CA LEU A 287 -24.89 -3.52 24.01
C LEU A 287 -26.01 -4.09 23.14
N SER A 288 -25.77 -4.24 21.84
CA SER A 288 -26.76 -4.74 20.89
C SER A 288 -26.82 -6.29 20.91
N GLN A 289 -26.03 -6.95 20.06
CA GLN A 289 -25.95 -8.40 19.97
C GLN A 289 -24.71 -8.93 20.67
N LEU A 290 -24.86 -9.91 21.56
CA LEU A 290 -23.73 -10.67 22.13
C LEU A 290 -23.21 -11.68 21.09
N PHE A 291 -21.95 -11.54 20.68
CA PHE A 291 -21.32 -12.44 19.70
C PHE A 291 -20.51 -13.57 20.33
N ALA A 292 -19.75 -13.25 21.38
CA ALA A 292 -18.93 -14.23 22.08
C ALA A 292 -18.70 -13.81 23.53
N SER A 293 -18.11 -14.71 24.31
CA SER A 293 -17.67 -14.43 25.67
C SER A 293 -16.35 -15.10 25.96
N PHE A 294 -15.53 -14.50 26.82
CA PHE A 294 -14.26 -15.05 27.25
C PHE A 294 -14.01 -14.84 28.75
N THR A 295 -12.99 -15.47 29.30
CA THR A 295 -12.57 -15.32 30.71
C THR A 295 -11.04 -15.18 30.75
N PRO A 296 -10.52 -13.96 31.00
CA PRO A 296 -9.09 -13.67 30.88
C PRO A 296 -8.35 -14.13 32.13
N SER A 297 -8.13 -15.44 32.26
CA SER A 297 -7.57 -16.06 33.48
C SER A 297 -6.04 -15.93 33.64
N SER A 298 -5.36 -15.41 32.62
CA SER A 298 -3.91 -15.14 32.54
C SER A 298 -3.63 -13.86 31.76
N THR A 299 -2.47 -13.25 32.00
CA THR A 299 -1.95 -12.11 31.21
C THR A 299 -1.30 -12.61 29.91
N GLY A 300 -1.21 -11.73 28.90
CA GLY A 300 -0.68 -12.02 27.56
C GLY A 300 -1.79 -12.18 26.52
N THR A 301 -1.43 -12.71 25.35
CA THR A 301 -2.35 -12.87 24.22
C THR A 301 -3.55 -13.75 24.55
N GLN A 302 -4.74 -13.23 24.32
CA GLN A 302 -6.03 -13.93 24.38
C GLN A 302 -6.69 -13.86 23.01
N VAL A 303 -6.98 -15.01 22.43
CA VAL A 303 -7.73 -15.11 21.16
C VAL A 303 -9.16 -15.57 21.45
N VAL A 304 -10.13 -14.96 20.77
CA VAL A 304 -11.55 -15.34 20.85
C VAL A 304 -12.08 -15.52 19.45
N ASN A 305 -12.61 -16.71 19.16
CA ASN A 305 -13.18 -17.01 17.85
C ASN A 305 -14.58 -16.37 17.70
N LEU A 306 -14.75 -15.61 16.64
CA LEU A 306 -15.97 -14.90 16.25
C LEU A 306 -16.55 -15.42 14.92
N SER A 307 -16.04 -16.53 14.37
CA SER A 307 -16.38 -16.97 13.01
C SER A 307 -17.87 -17.28 12.84
N SER A 308 -18.55 -17.75 13.89
CA SER A 308 -19.99 -18.07 13.87
C SER A 308 -20.89 -16.90 14.28
N SER A 309 -20.33 -15.71 14.49
CA SER A 309 -21.05 -14.55 15.00
C SER A 309 -21.88 -13.81 13.95
N GLY A 310 -21.50 -13.90 12.68
CA GLY A 310 -22.02 -13.05 11.60
C GLY A 310 -21.50 -11.60 11.66
N LEU A 311 -20.46 -11.33 12.45
CA LEU A 311 -19.88 -9.99 12.65
C LEU A 311 -19.51 -9.30 11.33
N LEU A 312 -18.65 -9.93 10.53
CA LEU A 312 -18.18 -9.34 9.27
C LEU A 312 -19.31 -9.17 8.26
N ASP A 313 -20.21 -10.16 8.14
CA ASP A 313 -21.40 -10.00 7.29
C ASP A 313 -22.23 -8.80 7.73
N SER A 314 -22.36 -8.56 9.05
CA SER A 314 -23.08 -7.40 9.55
C SER A 314 -22.39 -6.09 9.17
N TRP A 315 -21.07 -5.99 9.33
CA TRP A 315 -20.33 -4.75 9.03
C TRP A 315 -20.12 -4.51 7.54
N LEU A 316 -19.93 -5.53 6.73
CA LEU A 316 -19.74 -5.38 5.28
C LEU A 316 -21.04 -4.99 4.56
N ASN A 317 -22.20 -5.39 5.10
CA ASN A 317 -23.50 -5.05 4.53
C ASN A 317 -24.15 -3.82 5.17
N ASN A 318 -23.61 -3.30 6.27
CA ASN A 318 -24.14 -2.14 7.01
C ASN A 318 -22.99 -1.21 7.44
N GLU A 319 -23.22 -0.37 8.43
CA GLU A 319 -22.16 0.47 9.00
C GLU A 319 -21.32 -0.32 10.02
N ASN A 320 -20.00 -0.13 9.99
CA ASN A 320 -19.10 -0.68 11.01
C ASN A 320 -19.20 0.14 12.31
N THR A 321 -20.01 -0.34 13.24
CA THR A 321 -20.21 0.30 14.55
C THR A 321 -19.18 -0.12 15.61
N GLY A 322 -18.31 -1.09 15.32
CA GLY A 322 -17.34 -1.62 16.29
C GLY A 322 -17.96 -2.57 17.33
N LEU A 323 -17.13 -2.96 18.30
CA LEU A 323 -17.41 -3.91 19.36
C LEU A 323 -17.41 -3.22 20.73
N VAL A 324 -18.15 -3.81 21.67
CA VAL A 324 -18.15 -3.45 23.08
C VAL A 324 -17.74 -4.64 23.93
N ILE A 325 -16.73 -4.49 24.77
CA ILE A 325 -16.34 -5.46 25.80
C ILE A 325 -16.97 -5.04 27.12
N ALA A 326 -17.80 -5.93 27.68
CA ALA A 326 -18.54 -5.66 28.90
C ALA A 326 -18.53 -6.87 29.85
N SER A 327 -18.44 -6.60 31.15
CA SER A 327 -18.53 -7.65 32.16
C SER A 327 -19.92 -8.33 32.14
N LEU A 328 -19.95 -9.67 32.12
CA LEU A 328 -21.18 -10.44 32.26
C LEU A 328 -21.60 -10.59 33.73
N SER A 329 -20.65 -10.49 34.66
CA SER A 329 -20.88 -10.63 36.09
C SER A 329 -19.66 -10.18 36.89
N GLY A 330 -19.89 -9.72 38.13
CA GLY A 330 -18.81 -9.35 39.05
C GLY A 330 -18.27 -7.95 38.81
N SER A 331 -17.31 -7.55 39.65
CA SER A 331 -16.68 -6.21 39.67
C SER A 331 -15.14 -6.31 39.77
N ASP A 332 -14.59 -7.40 39.24
CA ASP A 332 -13.16 -7.66 39.14
C ASP A 332 -12.80 -7.45 37.68
N GLY A 333 -12.33 -6.25 37.34
CA GLY A 333 -12.09 -5.77 35.97
C GLY A 333 -11.03 -6.53 35.19
N VAL A 334 -11.05 -6.38 33.86
CA VAL A 334 -9.98 -6.80 32.95
C VAL A 334 -9.35 -5.55 32.34
N ASP A 335 -8.03 -5.58 32.23
CA ASP A 335 -7.25 -4.53 31.58
C ASP A 335 -6.61 -5.15 30.32
N ILE A 336 -6.74 -4.44 29.20
CA ILE A 336 -6.30 -4.85 27.86
C ILE A 336 -5.43 -3.74 27.30
N SER A 337 -4.36 -4.05 26.58
CA SER A 337 -3.59 -3.04 25.84
C SER A 337 -4.47 -2.34 24.79
N SER A 338 -4.40 -1.02 24.74
CA SER A 338 -4.94 -0.16 23.67
C SER A 338 -3.91 0.05 22.56
N GLN A 339 -4.31 0.77 21.52
CA GLN A 339 -3.42 1.25 20.47
C GLN A 339 -2.24 2.07 21.02
N GLU A 340 -2.39 2.83 22.11
CA GLU A 340 -1.36 3.73 22.66
C GLU A 340 -0.45 3.03 23.68
N THR A 341 -0.94 1.97 24.32
CA THR A 341 -0.32 1.40 25.53
C THR A 341 0.44 0.09 25.29
N GLY A 342 0.35 -0.51 24.10
CA GLY A 342 1.14 -1.71 23.78
C GLY A 342 0.70 -2.44 22.51
N ILE A 343 0.43 -3.73 22.63
CA ILE A 343 -0.07 -4.56 21.53
C ILE A 343 -1.57 -4.26 21.41
N ALA A 344 -1.93 -3.47 20.41
CA ALA A 344 -3.33 -3.13 20.12
C ALA A 344 -4.16 -4.40 19.89
N PRO A 345 -5.48 -4.36 20.16
CA PRO A 345 -6.37 -5.42 19.71
C PRO A 345 -6.25 -5.61 18.19
N ALA A 346 -6.50 -6.82 17.70
CA ALA A 346 -6.47 -7.09 16.27
C ALA A 346 -7.62 -8.02 15.88
N LEU A 347 -8.21 -7.80 14.71
CA LEU A 347 -9.18 -8.74 14.14
C LEU A 347 -8.48 -9.57 13.07
N ARG A 348 -8.22 -10.85 13.37
CA ARG A 348 -7.71 -11.82 12.42
C ARG A 348 -8.86 -12.39 11.61
N VAL A 349 -8.73 -12.33 10.29
CA VAL A 349 -9.73 -12.78 9.34
C VAL A 349 -9.05 -13.70 8.36
N THR A 350 -9.40 -14.99 8.37
CA THR A 350 -9.05 -15.84 7.24
C THR A 350 -10.15 -15.68 6.20
N ALA A 351 -9.83 -15.20 5.01
CA ALA A 351 -10.73 -15.01 3.91
C ALA A 351 -10.08 -15.42 2.59
N ASP A 352 -10.89 -15.96 1.67
CA ASP A 352 -10.52 -16.13 0.27
C ASP A 352 -10.62 -14.77 -0.40
N CYS A 353 -9.56 -13.99 -0.22
CA CYS A 353 -9.29 -12.81 -0.98
C CYS A 353 -8.61 -13.29 -2.24
N SER A 354 -9.37 -13.36 -3.33
CA SER A 354 -8.77 -13.67 -4.62
C SER A 354 -7.73 -12.60 -4.88
N ASP A 355 -6.46 -12.97 -4.78
CA ASP A 355 -5.35 -12.15 -5.24
C ASP A 355 -5.62 -11.89 -6.72
N SER A 356 -6.12 -10.69 -7.01
CA SER A 356 -6.10 -10.17 -8.35
C SER A 356 -4.62 -9.97 -8.67
N ILE A 357 -4.00 -10.99 -9.27
CA ILE A 357 -2.60 -10.94 -9.69
C ILE A 357 -2.50 -9.72 -10.61
N SER A 358 -1.68 -8.75 -10.21
CA SER A 358 -1.37 -7.64 -11.10
C SER A 358 -0.42 -8.17 -12.18
N GLU A 359 -0.96 -8.59 -13.33
CA GLU A 359 -0.14 -8.99 -14.47
C GLU A 359 0.19 -7.77 -15.31
N GLU A 360 1.48 -7.54 -15.57
CA GLU A 360 1.93 -6.59 -16.58
C GLU A 360 1.75 -7.23 -17.96
N VAL A 361 0.83 -6.67 -18.75
CA VAL A 361 0.60 -7.11 -20.13
C VAL A 361 1.06 -6.00 -21.07
N SER A 362 2.03 -6.33 -21.91
CA SER A 362 2.55 -5.43 -22.93
C SER A 362 2.02 -5.82 -24.32
N GLN A 363 1.42 -4.85 -25.01
CA GLN A 363 0.88 -5.02 -26.37
C GLN A 363 1.55 -4.05 -27.33
N VAL A 364 2.16 -4.58 -28.38
CA VAL A 364 2.64 -3.76 -29.50
C VAL A 364 1.46 -3.25 -30.32
N ALA A 365 1.64 -2.13 -31.01
CA ALA A 365 0.63 -1.62 -31.93
C ALA A 365 0.23 -2.71 -32.95
N SER A 366 -1.08 -2.95 -33.09
CA SER A 366 -1.64 -3.82 -34.11
C SER A 366 -1.63 -3.13 -35.47
N ASP A 367 -1.91 -1.82 -35.46
CA ASP A 367 -1.98 -0.96 -36.62
C ASP A 367 -1.34 0.39 -36.29
N ASP A 368 -0.52 0.93 -37.19
CA ASP A 368 -0.05 2.30 -37.13
C ASP A 368 0.15 2.91 -38.52
N VAL A 369 -0.17 4.19 -38.67
CA VAL A 369 -0.05 4.90 -39.95
C VAL A 369 -0.04 6.40 -39.71
N PHE A 370 0.63 7.17 -40.56
CA PHE A 370 0.43 8.62 -40.57
C PHE A 370 -0.40 9.08 -41.78
N ILE A 371 -1.07 10.22 -41.64
CA ILE A 371 -1.90 10.83 -42.69
C ILE A 371 -1.54 12.30 -42.88
N SER A 372 -1.72 12.81 -44.09
CA SER A 372 -1.24 14.13 -44.51
C SER A 372 -2.31 14.96 -45.22
N SER A 373 -2.54 16.18 -44.74
CA SER A 373 -3.53 17.11 -45.32
C SER A 373 -3.19 17.68 -46.70
N ARG A 374 -1.94 17.53 -47.19
CA ARG A 374 -1.57 17.90 -48.56
C ARG A 374 -1.48 16.69 -49.50
N LYS A 375 -1.65 15.49 -48.96
CA LYS A 375 -1.57 14.20 -49.64
C LYS A 375 -2.83 13.41 -49.29
N GLU A 376 -3.97 14.02 -49.60
CA GLU A 376 -5.22 13.67 -48.93
C GLU A 376 -5.72 12.25 -49.22
N ASP A 377 -5.36 11.73 -50.40
CA ASP A 377 -5.67 10.39 -50.90
C ASP A 377 -4.55 9.36 -50.64
N ASP A 378 -3.37 9.79 -50.18
CA ASP A 378 -2.24 8.90 -49.98
C ASP A 378 -2.36 8.18 -48.61
N ASN A 379 -1.97 6.90 -48.60
CA ASN A 379 -1.83 6.07 -47.40
C ASN A 379 -0.34 5.77 -47.20
N PHE A 380 0.15 5.98 -45.98
CA PHE A 380 1.58 5.89 -45.64
C PHE A 380 1.89 4.66 -44.76
N ASP A 381 1.12 3.59 -44.91
CA ASP A 381 1.40 2.30 -44.27
C ASP A 381 2.78 1.78 -44.71
N GLY A 382 3.63 1.45 -43.74
CA GLY A 382 4.99 0.95 -43.96
C GLY A 382 5.99 1.95 -44.56
N ASP A 383 5.74 3.25 -44.42
CA ASP A 383 6.68 4.28 -44.87
C ASP A 383 8.04 4.17 -44.14
N SER A 384 9.13 4.44 -44.87
CA SER A 384 10.49 4.30 -44.33
C SER A 384 10.83 5.33 -43.24
N ASP A 385 10.11 6.45 -43.19
CA ASP A 385 10.31 7.49 -42.19
C ASP A 385 9.60 7.17 -40.86
N GLY A 386 8.82 6.08 -40.80
CA GLY A 386 8.07 5.65 -39.62
C GLY A 386 6.74 6.40 -39.48
N LEU A 387 6.40 6.84 -38.27
CA LEU A 387 5.19 7.63 -38.01
C LEU A 387 5.55 9.11 -37.84
N LEU A 388 4.81 9.96 -38.54
CA LEU A 388 5.03 11.41 -38.54
C LEU A 388 3.85 12.16 -37.94
N ALA A 389 4.14 13.17 -37.13
CA ALA A 389 3.16 14.12 -36.61
C ALA A 389 3.71 15.55 -36.67
N ASP A 390 2.95 16.48 -37.23
CA ASP A 390 3.37 17.87 -37.39
C ASP A 390 2.16 18.80 -37.59
N GLY A 391 2.35 20.08 -37.27
CA GLY A 391 1.42 21.11 -37.71
C GLY A 391 1.63 21.46 -39.18
N SER A 392 0.77 22.35 -39.71
CA SER A 392 0.70 22.56 -41.16
C SER A 392 1.96 23.19 -41.76
N ASP A 393 2.66 22.43 -42.61
CA ASP A 393 3.78 22.91 -43.42
C ASP A 393 3.45 23.00 -44.94
N LEU A 394 4.47 23.25 -45.78
CA LEU A 394 4.32 23.32 -47.24
C LEU A 394 4.47 21.96 -47.94
N THR A 395 5.05 20.96 -47.27
CA THR A 395 5.40 19.66 -47.86
C THR A 395 4.27 18.66 -47.71
N TYR A 396 3.88 18.41 -46.47
CA TYR A 396 2.85 17.44 -46.08
C TYR A 396 1.64 18.12 -45.43
N GLY A 397 1.70 19.43 -45.18
CA GLY A 397 0.65 20.11 -44.43
C GLY A 397 0.61 19.59 -43.01
N THR A 398 -0.57 19.52 -42.40
CA THR A 398 -0.74 18.88 -41.10
C THR A 398 -0.58 17.37 -41.23
N LEU A 399 0.15 16.78 -40.29
CA LEU A 399 0.42 15.35 -40.18
C LEU A 399 -0.12 14.82 -38.85
N TYR A 400 -0.86 13.72 -38.89
CA TYR A 400 -1.27 12.97 -37.70
C TYR A 400 -0.73 11.55 -37.76
N SER A 401 -0.26 11.03 -36.64
CA SER A 401 0.01 9.60 -36.47
C SER A 401 -1.19 8.93 -35.81
N LEU A 402 -1.63 7.81 -36.34
CA LEU A 402 -2.70 6.98 -35.82
C LEU A 402 -2.10 5.67 -35.32
N ILE A 403 -2.48 5.24 -34.13
CA ILE A 403 -1.95 4.02 -33.50
C ILE A 403 -3.13 3.25 -32.88
N ARG A 404 -3.20 1.94 -33.09
CA ARG A 404 -4.20 1.05 -32.48
C ARG A 404 -3.51 -0.15 -31.86
N PHE A 405 -4.07 -0.61 -30.74
CA PHE A 405 -3.65 -1.82 -30.04
C PHE A 405 -4.77 -2.85 -30.12
N ASP A 406 -4.44 -4.11 -30.38
CA ASP A 406 -5.42 -5.20 -30.26
C ASP A 406 -5.43 -5.71 -28.81
N LEU A 407 -6.57 -5.55 -28.17
CA LEU A 407 -6.79 -5.94 -26.78
C LEU A 407 -7.70 -7.18 -26.68
N SER A 408 -8.04 -7.84 -27.79
CA SER A 408 -8.99 -8.96 -27.79
C SER A 408 -8.51 -10.16 -26.99
N ASP A 409 -7.19 -10.34 -26.92
CA ASP A 409 -6.54 -11.45 -26.22
C ASP A 409 -6.26 -11.14 -24.75
N LEU A 410 -6.65 -9.96 -24.25
CA LEU A 410 -6.64 -9.68 -22.82
C LEU A 410 -7.70 -10.54 -22.13
N SER A 411 -7.24 -11.50 -21.33
CA SER A 411 -8.10 -12.28 -20.43
C SER A 411 -8.75 -11.42 -19.34
N CYS A 412 -8.17 -10.25 -19.06
CA CYS A 412 -8.50 -9.42 -17.91
C CYS A 412 -9.14 -8.11 -18.38
N ARG A 413 -10.31 -7.77 -17.81
CA ARG A 413 -11.10 -6.59 -18.20
C ARG A 413 -10.99 -5.42 -17.20
N GLN A 414 -10.17 -5.57 -16.17
CA GLN A 414 -9.85 -4.54 -15.20
C GLN A 414 -8.36 -4.23 -15.27
N TYR A 415 -7.99 -2.95 -15.14
CA TYR A 415 -6.60 -2.51 -15.09
C TYR A 415 -6.43 -1.41 -14.05
N ILE A 416 -5.21 -1.28 -13.53
CA ILE A 416 -4.78 -0.30 -12.52
C ILE A 416 -4.10 0.89 -13.19
N ASP A 417 -3.28 0.60 -14.20
CA ASP A 417 -2.44 1.60 -14.86
C ASP A 417 -2.22 1.26 -16.34
N ALA A 418 -1.93 2.28 -17.14
CA ALA A 418 -1.68 2.17 -18.57
C ALA A 418 -0.57 3.15 -18.98
N THR A 419 0.52 2.62 -19.54
CA THR A 419 1.63 3.43 -20.05
C THR A 419 1.80 3.20 -21.55
N LEU A 420 1.85 4.29 -22.32
CA LEU A 420 2.23 4.28 -23.73
C LEU A 420 3.72 4.58 -23.87
N GLU A 421 4.45 3.65 -24.46
CA GLU A 421 5.85 3.83 -24.85
C GLU A 421 5.93 4.19 -26.35
N LEU A 422 6.60 5.30 -26.64
CA LEU A 422 6.91 5.76 -28.00
C LEU A 422 8.42 5.92 -28.15
N ASN A 423 8.97 5.45 -29.28
CA ASN A 423 10.37 5.67 -29.61
C ASN A 423 10.51 6.84 -30.59
N VAL A 424 11.05 7.96 -30.10
CA VAL A 424 11.26 9.18 -30.88
C VAL A 424 12.56 9.08 -31.68
N THR A 425 12.45 9.17 -33.01
CA THR A 425 13.59 9.13 -33.94
C THR A 425 14.08 10.53 -34.31
N ASN A 426 13.21 11.54 -34.23
CA ASN A 426 13.56 12.95 -34.41
C ASN A 426 12.84 13.84 -33.39
N THR A 427 13.60 14.67 -32.69
CA THR A 427 13.07 15.51 -31.60
C THR A 427 12.28 16.69 -32.11
N SER A 428 11.30 17.12 -31.33
CA SER A 428 10.60 18.37 -31.57
C SER A 428 10.55 19.24 -30.32
N SER A 429 10.55 20.55 -30.53
CA SER A 429 10.30 21.56 -29.50
C SER A 429 8.81 21.79 -29.24
N ASN A 430 7.93 21.18 -30.04
CA ASN A 430 6.49 21.34 -29.94
C ASN A 430 5.89 20.35 -28.92
N SER A 431 4.70 20.70 -28.42
CA SER A 431 3.89 19.79 -27.62
C SER A 431 2.96 18.99 -28.53
N TYR A 432 2.86 17.69 -28.26
CA TYR A 432 2.02 16.76 -28.99
C TYR A 432 0.95 16.20 -28.07
N GLY A 433 -0.31 16.39 -28.47
CA GLY A 433 -1.45 15.81 -27.77
C GLY A 433 -1.69 14.39 -28.26
N ILE A 434 -2.10 13.53 -27.33
CA ILE A 434 -2.59 12.18 -27.59
C ILE A 434 -4.10 12.23 -27.40
N TYR A 435 -4.83 11.92 -28.47
CA TYR A 435 -6.28 12.04 -28.53
C TYR A 435 -6.90 10.67 -28.78
N MET A 436 -8.07 10.41 -28.18
CA MET A 436 -8.91 9.28 -28.58
C MET A 436 -9.38 9.49 -30.02
N ALA A 437 -9.25 8.48 -30.87
CA ALA A 437 -9.83 8.52 -32.20
C ALA A 437 -11.36 8.40 -32.12
N THR A 438 -12.09 9.35 -32.70
CA THR A 438 -13.56 9.37 -32.66
C THR A 438 -14.23 8.37 -33.62
N GLN A 439 -13.48 7.88 -34.62
CA GLN A 439 -13.98 6.99 -35.67
C GLN A 439 -12.96 5.89 -35.96
N SER A 440 -13.46 4.73 -36.38
CA SER A 440 -12.63 3.58 -36.74
C SER A 440 -11.88 3.81 -38.04
N TRP A 441 -10.69 3.23 -38.13
CA TRP A 441 -9.80 3.28 -39.30
C TRP A 441 -9.07 1.95 -39.45
N ARG A 442 -8.37 1.77 -40.58
CA ARG A 442 -7.54 0.59 -40.86
C ARG A 442 -6.23 1.03 -41.47
N GLU A 443 -5.15 0.38 -41.04
CA GLU A 443 -3.77 0.68 -41.46
C GLU A 443 -3.66 0.81 -42.98
N GLU A 444 -4.19 -0.19 -43.71
CA GLU A 444 -4.02 -0.35 -45.15
C GLU A 444 -4.83 0.64 -46.02
N SER A 445 -5.63 1.51 -45.40
CA SER A 445 -6.56 2.39 -46.13
C SER A 445 -6.83 3.76 -45.49
N ALA A 446 -6.24 4.04 -44.32
CA ALA A 446 -6.39 5.35 -43.69
C ALA A 446 -5.70 6.42 -44.54
N THR A 447 -6.43 7.50 -44.80
CA THR A 447 -5.98 8.67 -45.54
C THR A 447 -6.50 9.92 -44.85
N TRP A 448 -6.01 11.10 -45.22
CA TRP A 448 -6.54 12.34 -44.65
C TRP A 448 -8.01 12.57 -45.04
N ASP A 449 -8.41 12.24 -46.26
CA ASP A 449 -9.80 12.41 -46.69
C ASP A 449 -10.78 11.43 -46.03
N SER A 450 -10.29 10.25 -45.62
CA SER A 450 -11.14 9.27 -44.93
C SER A 450 -11.30 9.59 -43.44
N VAL A 451 -10.21 9.96 -42.77
CA VAL A 451 -10.17 10.05 -41.30
C VAL A 451 -9.39 11.25 -40.76
N GLY A 452 -8.96 12.21 -41.58
CA GLY A 452 -8.17 13.36 -41.14
C GLY A 452 -8.99 14.52 -40.54
N GLY A 453 -8.29 15.63 -40.29
CA GLY A 453 -8.91 16.88 -39.84
C GLY A 453 -9.37 16.89 -38.38
N SER A 454 -10.25 17.84 -38.02
CA SER A 454 -10.75 17.94 -36.65
C SER A 454 -11.74 16.84 -36.26
N SER A 455 -12.24 16.08 -37.24
CA SER A 455 -13.24 15.03 -37.02
C SER A 455 -12.71 13.85 -36.22
N ILE A 456 -11.44 13.47 -36.41
CA ILE A 456 -10.82 12.31 -35.76
C ILE A 456 -10.30 12.58 -34.35
N LEU A 457 -10.01 13.84 -34.03
CA LEU A 457 -9.47 14.25 -32.73
C LEU A 457 -10.59 14.29 -31.69
N GLY A 458 -10.62 13.27 -30.83
CA GLY A 458 -11.56 13.17 -29.71
C GLY A 458 -11.03 13.81 -28.43
N LEU A 459 -11.34 13.19 -27.29
CA LEU A 459 -10.84 13.63 -25.99
C LEU A 459 -9.31 13.53 -25.97
N GLN A 460 -8.65 14.58 -25.52
CA GLN A 460 -7.22 14.54 -25.24
C GLN A 460 -6.98 13.76 -23.94
N VAL A 461 -6.22 12.69 -24.03
CA VAL A 461 -5.94 11.73 -22.93
C VAL A 461 -4.52 11.85 -22.39
N GLY A 462 -3.65 12.55 -23.12
CA GLY A 462 -2.28 12.79 -22.72
C GLY A 462 -1.61 13.84 -23.61
N SER A 463 -0.39 14.20 -23.24
CA SER A 463 0.47 15.05 -24.04
C SER A 463 1.92 14.83 -23.67
N PHE A 464 2.84 15.06 -24.59
CA PHE A 464 4.27 15.02 -24.30
C PHE A 464 5.07 15.99 -25.18
N ILE A 465 6.28 16.30 -24.74
CA ILE A 465 7.24 17.14 -25.48
C ILE A 465 8.47 16.26 -25.79
N PRO A 466 8.71 15.89 -27.07
CA PRO A 466 9.79 14.99 -27.46
C PRO A 466 11.16 15.72 -27.53
N SER A 467 11.68 16.15 -26.38
CA SER A 467 12.94 16.93 -26.29
C SER A 467 14.22 16.12 -26.48
N SER A 468 14.12 14.79 -26.62
CA SER A 468 15.24 13.85 -26.81
C SER A 468 14.81 12.69 -27.70
N THR A 469 15.75 12.08 -28.42
CA THR A 469 15.51 10.82 -29.14
C THR A 469 15.47 9.64 -28.18
N GLY A 470 14.87 8.53 -28.59
CA GLY A 470 14.77 7.29 -27.82
C GLY A 470 13.40 7.13 -27.16
N ARG A 471 13.35 6.32 -26.09
CA ARG A 471 12.12 5.93 -25.39
C ARG A 471 11.49 7.10 -24.63
N HIS A 472 10.21 7.32 -24.86
CA HIS A 472 9.34 8.20 -24.08
C HIS A 472 8.17 7.39 -23.53
N LEU A 473 7.92 7.55 -22.23
CA LEU A 473 6.80 6.92 -21.54
C LEU A 473 5.75 7.99 -21.26
N ILE A 474 4.50 7.70 -21.64
CA ILE A 474 3.36 8.57 -21.41
C ILE A 474 2.36 7.80 -20.55
N ASP A 475 2.08 8.34 -19.38
CA ASP A 475 1.03 7.85 -18.49
C ASP A 475 -0.36 8.14 -19.09
N LEU A 476 -1.14 7.08 -19.27
CA LEU A 476 -2.53 7.09 -19.71
C LEU A 476 -3.48 6.53 -18.63
N GLY A 477 -3.00 6.13 -17.45
CA GLY A 477 -3.75 5.40 -16.44
C GLY A 477 -4.98 6.16 -15.95
N ALA A 478 -4.87 7.48 -15.76
CA ALA A 478 -5.99 8.32 -15.32
C ALA A 478 -6.92 8.79 -16.46
N SER A 479 -6.65 8.41 -17.71
CA SER A 479 -7.36 8.97 -18.88
C SER A 479 -8.69 8.30 -19.21
N GLY A 480 -8.93 7.09 -18.69
CA GLY A 480 -10.09 6.26 -19.02
C GLY A 480 -10.11 5.73 -20.47
N ILE A 481 -9.01 5.90 -21.23
CA ILE A 481 -8.95 5.47 -22.64
C ILE A 481 -9.05 3.96 -22.78
N VAL A 482 -8.37 3.22 -21.90
CA VAL A 482 -8.35 1.75 -21.94
C VAL A 482 -9.72 1.20 -21.52
N ASP A 483 -10.40 1.81 -20.54
CA ASP A 483 -11.79 1.47 -20.19
C ASP A 483 -12.72 1.64 -21.38
N SER A 484 -12.55 2.71 -22.15
CA SER A 484 -13.34 2.92 -23.36
C SER A 484 -13.05 1.85 -24.42
N TRP A 485 -11.79 1.45 -24.62
CA TRP A 485 -11.45 0.40 -25.58
C TRP A 485 -11.95 -1.00 -25.18
N LEU A 486 -12.01 -1.30 -23.89
CA LEU A 486 -12.48 -2.58 -23.37
C LEU A 486 -14.01 -2.71 -23.38
N ASN A 487 -14.73 -1.58 -23.25
CA ASN A 487 -16.19 -1.53 -23.15
C ASN A 487 -16.89 -1.11 -24.46
N ASP A 488 -16.25 -0.31 -25.29
CA ASP A 488 -16.77 0.22 -26.56
C ASP A 488 -15.89 -0.19 -27.75
N ASN A 489 -16.06 0.49 -28.89
CA ASN A 489 -15.21 0.27 -30.06
C ASN A 489 -13.83 0.89 -29.86
N ASN A 490 -12.79 0.05 -29.87
CA ASN A 490 -11.41 0.49 -29.90
C ASN A 490 -11.05 1.10 -31.26
N ASN A 491 -11.13 2.43 -31.34
CA ASN A 491 -10.73 3.20 -32.51
C ASN A 491 -9.24 3.61 -32.49
N GLY A 492 -8.48 3.25 -31.45
CA GLY A 492 -7.09 3.68 -31.26
C GLY A 492 -6.95 5.14 -30.82
N LEU A 493 -5.74 5.67 -31.00
CA LEU A 493 -5.34 7.02 -30.63
C LEU A 493 -4.78 7.79 -31.83
N VAL A 494 -4.77 9.12 -31.70
CA VAL A 494 -4.18 10.06 -32.66
C VAL A 494 -3.14 10.91 -31.94
N ILE A 495 -1.93 10.98 -32.50
CA ILE A 495 -0.89 11.93 -32.07
C ILE A 495 -0.92 13.11 -33.03
N ALA A 496 -1.15 14.29 -32.48
CA ALA A 496 -1.24 15.53 -33.25
C ALA A 496 -0.47 16.67 -32.57
N SER A 497 0.19 17.49 -33.37
CA SER A 497 0.85 18.71 -32.89
C SER A 497 -0.19 19.68 -32.33
N GLU A 498 0.01 20.15 -31.11
CA GLU A 498 -0.85 21.17 -30.51
C GLU A 498 -0.58 22.55 -31.11
N ARG A 499 0.68 22.83 -31.45
CA ARG A 499 1.18 24.08 -32.07
C ARG A 499 2.54 23.86 -32.72
N GLY A 500 2.80 24.59 -33.81
CA GLY A 500 4.13 24.66 -34.44
C GLY A 500 4.23 23.82 -35.72
N ILE A 501 5.37 23.93 -36.41
CA ILE A 501 5.68 23.28 -37.71
C ILE A 501 6.98 22.46 -37.66
N ASN A 502 7.40 22.10 -36.45
CA ASN A 502 8.61 21.32 -36.22
C ASN A 502 8.14 19.90 -35.97
N GLY A 503 8.24 19.03 -36.97
CA GLY A 503 7.70 17.68 -36.94
C GLY A 503 8.31 16.77 -35.88
N LEU A 504 7.53 15.76 -35.52
CA LEU A 504 7.89 14.65 -34.66
C LEU A 504 7.92 13.40 -35.53
N ASP A 505 9.03 12.67 -35.43
CA ASP A 505 9.21 11.40 -36.11
C ASP A 505 9.33 10.31 -35.03
N LEU A 506 8.56 9.24 -35.20
CA LEU A 506 8.49 8.09 -34.31
C LEU A 506 8.78 6.82 -35.10
N SER A 507 9.27 5.80 -34.40
CA SER A 507 9.29 4.44 -34.93
C SER A 507 7.88 3.91 -35.17
N SER A 508 7.66 3.28 -36.33
CA SER A 508 6.46 2.48 -36.62
C SER A 508 6.66 1.00 -36.27
N LYS A 509 5.59 0.21 -36.38
CA LYS A 509 5.59 -1.25 -36.25
C LYS A 509 6.63 -1.93 -37.14
N GLU A 510 6.84 -1.45 -38.36
CA GLU A 510 7.77 -2.01 -39.36
C GLU A 510 9.23 -1.71 -39.03
N SER A 511 9.50 -0.69 -38.20
CA SER A 511 10.85 -0.23 -37.87
C SER A 511 11.56 -1.04 -36.78
N GLY A 512 10.86 -2.00 -36.16
CA GLY A 512 11.40 -2.88 -35.10
C GLY A 512 11.39 -2.28 -33.69
N GLN A 513 10.92 -1.03 -33.52
CA GLN A 513 10.64 -0.40 -32.23
C GLN A 513 9.20 0.16 -32.22
N SER A 514 8.23 -0.74 -32.42
CA SER A 514 6.80 -0.42 -32.47
C SER A 514 6.33 0.36 -31.22
N PRO A 515 5.35 1.28 -31.35
CA PRO A 515 4.63 1.79 -30.20
C PRO A 515 4.14 0.64 -29.31
N LEU A 516 4.33 0.76 -28.00
CA LEU A 516 4.02 -0.29 -27.03
C LEU A 516 3.08 0.26 -25.96
N LEU A 517 1.99 -0.45 -25.70
CA LEU A 517 1.09 -0.18 -24.59
C LEU A 517 1.36 -1.21 -23.49
N THR A 518 1.74 -0.74 -22.32
CA THR A 518 1.91 -1.58 -21.13
C THR A 518 0.75 -1.33 -20.19
N LEU A 519 0.03 -2.39 -19.83
CA LEU A 519 -1.10 -2.36 -18.90
C LEU A 519 -0.73 -3.12 -17.64
N GLN A 520 -1.02 -2.53 -16.48
CA GLN A 520 -1.05 -3.27 -15.23
C GLN A 520 -2.48 -3.76 -15.02
N THR A 521 -2.73 -5.05 -15.25
CA THR A 521 -4.08 -5.64 -15.27
C THR A 521 -4.44 -6.32 -13.96
N LEU A 522 -5.73 -6.38 -13.62
CA LEU A 522 -6.25 -7.17 -12.50
C LEU A 522 -7.02 -8.36 -13.06
N CYS A 523 -6.51 -9.55 -12.81
CA CYS A 523 -7.05 -10.81 -13.31
C CYS A 523 -7.65 -11.60 -12.14
N ASN A 524 -8.94 -11.97 -12.24
CA ASN A 524 -9.60 -12.86 -11.28
C ASN A 524 -9.44 -14.34 -11.65
#